data_AF-R1FUS2-F1
#
_entry.id   AF-R1FUS2-F1
#
_cell.length_a   1.000
_cell.length_b   1.000
_cell.length_c   1.000
_cell.angle_alpha   90.00
_cell.angle_beta   90.00
_cell.angle_gamma   90.00
#
_symmetry.space_group_name_H-M   'P 1'
#
loop_
_entity.id
_entity.type
_entity.pdbx_description
1 polymer ?
#
loop_
_entity_poly.entity_id
_entity_poly.type
_entity_poly.pdbx_seq_one_letter_code
_entity_poly.pdbx_strand_id
1 'polypeptide(L)' 'LPSKYLVDYVTPSSDQGLRGDCYLFATAGILESSYVQYGVAKGWLNGSTFLRLSRQALGIALMDECKKHPT' A
#
# COMPACT_ATOMS: atom_id res chain seq x y z
N LEU A 1 18.73 15.05 10.80
CA LEU A 1 17.99 14.53 9.62
C LEU A 1 18.73 14.96 8.36
N PRO A 2 18.82 14.11 7.33
CA PRO A 2 19.44 14.50 6.07
C PRO A 2 18.61 15.60 5.40
N SER A 3 19.27 16.50 4.65
CA SER A 3 18.59 17.58 3.91
C SER A 3 17.74 17.08 2.75
N LYS A 4 17.98 15.84 2.30
CA LYS A 4 17.21 15.11 1.28
C LYS A 4 17.17 13.63 1.66
N TYR A 5 16.03 12.99 1.46
CA TYR A 5 15.83 11.56 1.69
C TYR A 5 15.05 10.97 0.51
N LEU A 6 15.56 9.89 -0.06
CA LEU A 6 14.90 9.14 -1.11
C LEU A 6 14.33 7.86 -0.50
N VAL A 7 13.10 7.51 -0.89
CA VAL A 7 12.46 6.27 -0.49
C VAL A 7 12.69 5.25 -1.59
N ASP A 8 13.23 4.08 -1.24
CA ASP A 8 13.37 2.96 -2.16
C ASP A 8 12.03 2.19 -2.29
N TYR A 9 11.90 1.40 -3.36
CA TYR A 9 10.74 0.54 -3.61
C TYR A 9 9.40 1.28 -3.61
N VAL A 10 9.39 2.52 -4.13
CA VAL A 10 8.16 3.29 -4.34
C VAL A 10 7.31 2.58 -5.40
N THR A 11 6.05 2.32 -5.04
CA THR A 11 5.09 1.70 -5.97
C THR A 11 4.71 2.66 -7.09
N PRO A 12 4.39 2.18 -8.31
CA PRO A 12 3.93 3.04 -9.39
C PRO A 12 2.74 3.93 -9.00
N SER A 13 2.78 5.18 -9.48
CA SER A 13 1.68 6.14 -9.33
C SER A 13 0.36 5.54 -9.80
N SER A 14 -0.73 5.90 -9.12
CA SER A 14 -2.05 5.33 -9.33
C SER A 14 -3.12 6.42 -9.30
N ASP A 15 -4.21 6.23 -10.03
CA ASP A 15 -5.34 7.17 -10.09
C ASP A 15 -6.55 6.60 -9.31
N GLN A 16 -7.07 7.41 -8.39
CA GLN A 16 -8.26 7.09 -7.59
C GLN A 16 -9.58 7.58 -8.23
N GLY A 17 -9.48 8.42 -9.26
CA GLY A 17 -10.63 9.08 -9.86
C GLY A 17 -11.47 9.84 -8.83
N LEU A 18 -12.80 9.80 -9.02
CA LEU A 18 -13.76 10.58 -8.23
C LEU A 18 -14.42 9.76 -7.10
N ARG A 19 -13.67 8.89 -6.42
CA ARG A 19 -14.22 7.97 -5.39
C ARG A 19 -13.97 8.37 -3.92
N GLY A 20 -13.07 9.30 -3.66
CA GLY A 20 -12.75 9.73 -2.29
C GLY A 20 -12.06 8.65 -1.43
N ASP A 21 -11.36 7.70 -2.05
CA ASP A 21 -10.75 6.54 -1.40
C ASP A 21 -9.22 6.65 -1.27
N CYS A 22 -8.69 7.87 -1.16
CA CYS A 22 -7.25 8.14 -1.02
C CYS A 22 -6.58 7.36 0.12
N TYR A 23 -7.32 7.09 1.19
CA TYR A 23 -6.86 6.30 2.33
C TYR A 23 -6.57 4.83 1.95
N LEU A 24 -7.33 4.23 1.02
CA LEU A 24 -7.05 2.90 0.51
C LEU A 24 -5.78 2.90 -0.33
N PHE A 25 -5.55 3.97 -1.11
CA PHE A 25 -4.35 4.13 -1.93
C PHE A 25 -3.10 4.30 -1.07
N ALA A 26 -3.17 5.15 -0.05
CA ALA A 26 -2.07 5.37 0.89
C ALA A 26 -1.76 4.08 1.67
N THR A 27 -2.78 3.42 2.22
CA THR A 27 -2.60 2.18 3.01
C THR A 27 -2.00 1.06 2.16
N ALA A 28 -2.58 0.79 0.98
CA ALA A 28 -2.06 -0.24 0.09
C ALA A 28 -0.64 0.09 -0.39
N GLY A 29 -0.35 1.35 -0.73
CA GLY A 29 0.98 1.76 -1.18
C GLY A 29 2.07 1.55 -0.13
N ILE A 30 1.77 1.87 1.15
CA ILE A 30 2.69 1.61 2.27
C ILE A 30 2.92 0.11 2.44
N LEU A 31 1.87 -0.71 2.40
CA LEU A 31 1.97 -2.17 2.54
C LEU A 31 2.77 -2.81 1.40
N GLU A 32 2.48 -2.42 0.15
CA GLU A 32 3.17 -2.89 -1.04
C GLU A 32 4.68 -2.54 -0.98
N SER A 33 5.01 -1.28 -0.66
CA SER A 33 6.40 -0.82 -0.53
C SER A 33 7.13 -1.54 0.61
N SER A 34 6.50 -1.64 1.78
CA SER A 34 7.08 -2.30 2.96
C SER A 34 7.32 -3.78 2.72
N TYR A 35 6.42 -4.45 2.01
CA TYR A 35 6.57 -5.86 1.64
C TYR A 35 7.82 -6.09 0.79
N VAL A 36 8.00 -5.28 -0.26
CA VAL A 36 9.18 -5.38 -1.13
C VAL A 36 10.45 -5.05 -0.35
N GLN A 37 10.46 -3.96 0.40
CA GLN A 37 11.61 -3.54 1.20
C GLN A 37 12.04 -4.63 2.19
N TYR A 38 11.09 -5.22 2.91
CA TYR A 38 11.37 -6.30 3.86
C TYR A 38 11.87 -7.57 3.16
N GLY A 39 11.23 -7.95 2.05
CA GLY A 39 11.63 -9.13 1.28
C GLY A 39 13.03 -9.01 0.69
N VAL A 40 13.43 -7.83 0.22
CA VAL A 40 14.81 -7.58 -0.24
C VAL A 40 15.80 -7.64 0.92
N ALA A 41 15.49 -7.01 2.06
CA ALA A 41 16.34 -7.06 3.24
C ALA A 41 16.56 -8.48 3.78
N LYS A 42 15.64 -9.40 3.52
CA LYS A 42 15.73 -10.83 3.87
C LYS A 42 16.31 -11.72 2.77
N GLY A 43 16.62 -11.17 1.59
CA GLY A 43 17.09 -11.93 0.44
C GLY A 43 16.01 -12.82 -0.21
N TRP A 44 14.73 -12.59 0.08
CA TRP A 44 13.61 -13.32 -0.52
C TRP A 44 13.17 -12.75 -1.86
N LEU A 45 13.36 -11.44 -2.06
CA LEU A 45 13.01 -10.72 -3.27
C LEU A 45 14.26 -10.04 -3.86
N ASN A 46 14.26 -9.88 -5.18
CA ASN A 46 15.33 -9.24 -5.93
C ASN A 46 15.16 -7.72 -6.09
N GLY A 47 14.07 -7.15 -5.57
CA GLY A 47 13.77 -5.71 -5.65
C GLY A 47 13.21 -5.23 -6.99
N SER A 48 13.08 -6.10 -7.99
CA SER A 48 12.47 -5.77 -9.29
C SER A 48 11.03 -6.26 -9.42
N THR A 49 10.59 -7.16 -8.53
CA THR A 49 9.23 -7.69 -8.50
C THR A 49 8.39 -6.94 -7.47
N PHE A 50 7.31 -6.30 -7.93
CA PHE A 50 6.41 -5.53 -7.08
C PHE A 50 5.12 -6.29 -6.81
N LEU A 51 4.64 -6.17 -5.57
CA LEU A 51 3.31 -6.62 -5.16
C LEU A 51 2.28 -5.56 -5.52
N ARG A 52 1.08 -6.00 -5.91
CA ARG A 52 -0.08 -5.14 -6.06
C ARG A 52 -1.26 -5.72 -5.30
N LEU A 53 -1.72 -5.02 -4.28
CA LEU A 53 -2.87 -5.39 -3.49
C LEU A 53 -4.16 -4.90 -4.15
N SER A 54 -5.24 -5.66 -3.99
CA SER A 54 -6.56 -5.22 -4.42
C SER A 54 -7.10 -4.16 -3.44
N ARG A 55 -7.09 -2.90 -3.88
CA ARG A 55 -7.68 -1.79 -3.10
C ARG A 55 -9.17 -1.96 -2.87
N GLN A 56 -9.88 -2.50 -3.86
CA GLN A 56 -11.31 -2.79 -3.72
C GLN A 56 -11.54 -3.84 -2.64
N ALA A 57 -10.74 -4.91 -2.60
CA ALA A 57 -10.85 -5.92 -1.55
C ALA A 57 -10.53 -5.34 -0.17
N LEU A 58 -9.49 -4.49 -0.06
CA LEU A 58 -9.18 -3.79 1.19
C LEU A 58 -10.34 -2.89 1.64
N GLY A 59 -10.95 -2.16 0.71
CA GLY A 59 -12.12 -1.32 0.99
C GLY A 59 -13.32 -2.14 1.47
N ILE A 60 -13.63 -3.26 0.81
CA ILE A 60 -14.71 -4.16 1.24
C ILE A 60 -14.44 -4.69 2.66
N ALA A 61 -13.22 -5.17 2.92
CA ALA A 61 -12.85 -5.71 4.22
C ALA A 61 -13.00 -4.67 5.36
N LEU A 62 -12.56 -3.43 5.11
CA LEU A 62 -12.74 -2.33 6.08
C LEU A 62 -14.22 -2.01 6.31
N MET A 63 -15.02 -1.93 5.25
CA MET A 63 -16.44 -1.67 5.37
C MET A 63 -17.18 -2.78 6.11
N ASP A 64 -16.81 -4.04 5.87
CA ASP A 64 -17.40 -5.18 6.57
C ASP A 64 -17.03 -5.21 8.05
N GLU A 65 -15.84 -4.74 8.42
CA GLU A 65 -15.47 -4.54 9.82
C GLU A 65 -16.31 -3.43 10.47
N CYS A 66 -16.45 -2.28 9.80
CA CYS A 66 -17.27 -1.17 10.30
C CYS A 66 -18.73 -1.58 10.54
N LYS A 67 -19.30 -2.41 9.66
CA LYS A 67 -20.69 -2.90 9.82
C LYS A 67 -20.89 -3.76 11.07
N LYS A 68 -19.85 -4.37 11.63
CA LYS A 68 -19.95 -5.13 12.90
C LYS A 68 -20.15 -4.21 14.10
N HIS A 69 -19.79 -2.93 13.98
CA HIS A 69 -19.83 -1.94 15.05
C HIS A 69 -20.54 -0.66 14.58
N PRO A 70 -21.86 -0.72 14.29
CA PRO A 70 -22.60 0.45 13.81
C PRO A 70 -22.68 1.52 14.91
N THR A 71 -22.36 2.77 14.54
CA THR A 71 -22.55 3.98 15.34
C THR A 71 -23.90 4.64 15.05
#